data_AF-A0A1W9YZJ2-F1
#
_entry.id   AF-A0A1W9YZJ2-F1
#
_cell.length_a   1.000
_cell.length_b   1.000
_cell.length_c   1.000
_cell.angle_alpha   90.00
_cell.angle_beta   90.00
_cell.angle_gamma   90.00
#
_symmetry.space_group_name_H-M   'P 1'
#
loop_
_entity.id
_entity.type
_entity.pdbx_description
1 polymer ?
#
loop_
_entity_poly.entity_id
_entity_poly.type
_entity_poly.pdbx_seq_one_letter_code
_entity_poly.pdbx_strand_id
1 'polypeptide(L)'
;MHTALNTGAPKRLKQLRSALDVRGRRLTAAVNLLEQARVVRSGRNGFTAICTDPVTALARAMDVAASGERVDRSRIEMARGYAEARECRRRNLLAYFGEEVAQPCGNCDNCAETADRPTPVARPAVPVDTPVEHREFGSGVVISGESDRVTVLFDDYGYRTLSADVIRQTRVLERR
;
A
#
# COMPACT_ATOMS: atom_id res chain seq x y z
N MET A 1 5.85 19.63 27.57
CA MET A 1 5.17 19.65 26.26
C MET A 1 5.82 20.70 25.38
N HIS A 2 6.33 20.34 24.20
CA HIS A 2 7.10 21.26 23.36
C HIS A 2 6.17 22.14 22.52
N THR A 3 6.15 23.45 22.79
CA THR A 3 5.37 24.48 22.07
C THR A 3 6.17 25.10 20.91
N ALA A 4 7.12 24.36 20.32
CA ALA A 4 8.07 24.91 19.38
C ALA A 4 7.42 25.61 18.16
N LEU A 5 6.23 25.19 17.74
CA LEU A 5 5.49 25.79 16.61
C LEU A 5 4.26 26.62 17.03
N ASN A 6 3.99 26.76 18.32
CA ASN A 6 2.76 27.40 18.84
C ASN A 6 2.82 28.94 18.88
N THR A 7 3.93 29.53 18.44
CA THR A 7 4.20 30.97 18.57
C THR A 7 3.58 31.82 17.47
N GLY A 8 2.79 31.25 16.55
CA GLY A 8 2.19 31.94 15.40
C GLY A 8 3.19 32.35 14.29
N ALA A 9 4.44 32.65 14.66
CA ALA A 9 5.52 32.95 13.74
C ALA A 9 6.08 31.69 13.04
N PRO A 10 6.35 31.72 11.73
CA PRO A 10 6.98 30.62 11.01
C PRO A 10 8.37 30.28 11.58
N LYS A 11 8.71 28.99 11.67
CA LYS A 11 10.05 28.54 12.07
C LYS A 11 10.70 27.67 11.02
N ARG A 12 11.94 27.99 10.67
CA ARG A 12 12.78 27.19 9.77
C ARG A 12 13.25 25.91 10.46
N LEU A 13 13.55 24.89 9.66
CA LEU A 13 14.03 23.60 10.16
C LEU A 13 15.27 23.73 11.07
N LYS A 14 16.20 24.65 10.76
CA LYS A 14 17.37 24.92 11.61
C LYS A 14 16.98 25.39 13.02
N GLN A 15 15.98 26.26 13.12
CA GLN A 15 15.48 26.79 14.40
C GLN A 15 14.74 25.70 15.19
N LEU A 16 14.01 24.81 14.51
CA LEU A 16 13.38 23.66 15.14
C LEU A 16 14.42 22.66 15.66
N ARG A 17 15.51 22.40 14.92
CA ARG A 17 16.62 21.54 15.38
C ARG A 17 17.31 22.06 16.62
N SER A 18 17.44 23.38 16.79
CA SER A 18 18.05 23.97 17.98
C SER A 18 17.10 24.01 19.18
N ALA A 19 15.79 24.09 18.94
CA ALA A 19 14.77 24.20 20.00
C ALA A 19 14.23 22.84 20.47
N LEU A 20 14.40 21.79 19.67
CA LEU A 20 13.94 20.44 19.96
C LEU A 20 15.15 19.52 20.04
N ASP A 21 15.23 18.72 21.10
CA ASP A 21 16.28 17.71 21.27
C ASP A 21 15.98 16.45 20.42
N VAL A 22 15.97 16.62 19.09
CA VAL A 22 15.59 15.57 18.14
C VAL A 22 16.61 15.50 17.00
N ARG A 23 17.09 14.29 16.69
CA ARG A 23 17.99 14.05 15.55
C ARG A 23 17.39 14.57 14.25
N GLY A 24 18.21 15.22 13.41
CA GLY A 24 17.77 15.92 12.20
C GLY A 24 16.86 15.12 11.26
N ARG A 25 17.16 13.83 11.03
CA ARG A 25 16.33 12.94 10.20
C ARG A 25 14.93 12.71 10.77
N ARG A 26 14.82 12.51 12.10
CA ARG A 26 13.56 12.29 12.80
C ARG A 26 12.72 13.57 12.78
N LEU A 27 13.36 14.73 12.96
CA LEU A 27 12.66 16.01 12.86
C LEU A 27 12.11 16.25 11.45
N THR A 28 12.89 16.01 10.40
CA THR A 28 12.41 16.16 9.02
C THR A 28 11.23 15.22 8.75
N ALA A 29 11.31 13.96 9.15
CA ALA A 29 10.21 13.01 9.01
C ALA A 29 8.95 13.47 9.77
N ALA A 30 9.10 13.93 11.01
CA ALA A 30 8.00 14.42 11.82
C ALA A 30 7.33 15.65 11.19
N VAL A 31 8.12 16.62 10.71
CA VAL A 31 7.57 17.84 10.08
C VAL A 31 6.85 17.51 8.77
N ASN A 32 7.40 16.62 7.95
CA ASN A 32 6.72 16.17 6.72
C ASN A 32 5.40 15.46 7.04
N LEU A 33 5.37 14.60 8.07
CA LEU A 33 4.16 13.92 8.49
C LEU A 33 3.10 14.92 8.99
N LEU A 34 3.51 15.88 9.82
CA LEU A 34 2.63 16.94 10.30
C LEU A 34 2.10 17.82 9.16
N GLU A 35 2.88 18.03 8.10
CA GLU A 35 2.45 18.77 6.91
C GLU A 35 1.40 17.99 6.11
N GLN A 36 1.65 16.70 5.87
CA GLN A 36 0.68 15.81 5.22
C GLN A 36 -0.65 15.71 6.00
N ALA A 37 -0.56 15.69 7.34
CA ALA A 37 -1.71 15.73 8.25
C ALA A 37 -2.37 17.11 8.38
N ARG A 38 -1.88 18.12 7.63
CA ARG A 38 -2.34 19.52 7.68
C ARG A 38 -2.31 20.12 9.09
N VAL A 39 -1.41 19.65 9.93
CA VAL A 39 -1.12 20.24 11.25
C VAL A 39 -0.20 21.43 11.09
N VAL A 40 0.73 21.38 10.14
CA VAL A 40 1.62 22.49 9.80
C VAL A 40 1.52 22.82 8.32
N ARG A 41 1.86 24.06 7.96
CA ARG A 41 2.05 24.52 6.59
C ARG A 41 3.51 24.89 6.39
N SER A 42 4.13 24.44 5.29
CA SER A 42 5.41 25.00 4.86
C SER A 42 5.22 26.29 4.05
N GLY A 43 6.19 27.20 4.16
CA GLY A 43 6.26 28.41 3.37
C GLY A 43 7.71 28.91 3.26
N ARG A 44 7.92 30.01 2.54
CA ARG A 44 9.27 30.60 2.31
C ARG A 44 10.06 30.88 3.60
N ASN A 45 9.34 31.13 4.70
CA ASN A 45 9.90 31.49 6.00
C ASN A 45 9.96 30.32 6.99
N GLY A 46 9.56 29.11 6.59
CA GLY A 46 9.55 27.92 7.45
C GLY A 46 8.13 27.37 7.66
N PHE A 47 7.95 26.68 8.78
CA PHE A 47 6.72 25.98 9.12
C PHE A 47 5.87 26.78 10.10
N THR A 48 4.56 26.82 9.86
CA THR A 48 3.57 27.45 10.74
C THR A 48 2.54 26.41 11.16
N ALA A 49 2.19 26.36 12.45
CA ALA A 49 1.11 25.50 12.93
C ALA A 49 -0.25 26.01 12.43
N ILE A 50 -1.04 25.11 11.85
CA ILE A 50 -2.46 25.32 11.51
C ILE A 50 -3.34 24.77 12.64
N CYS A 51 -2.91 23.69 13.29
CA CYS A 51 -3.57 23.10 14.45
C CYS A 51 -2.65 23.22 15.67
N THR A 52 -3.13 23.88 16.72
CA THR A 52 -2.38 24.16 17.95
C THR A 52 -2.71 23.20 19.09
N ASP A 53 -3.85 22.49 18.99
CA ASP A 53 -4.22 21.44 19.94
C ASP A 53 -3.36 20.18 19.72
N PRO A 54 -2.51 19.79 20.68
CA PRO A 54 -1.57 18.69 20.50
C PRO A 54 -2.25 17.34 20.32
N VAL A 55 -3.42 17.13 20.94
CA VAL A 55 -4.14 15.86 20.89
C VAL A 55 -4.71 15.63 19.48
N THR A 56 -5.40 16.63 18.94
CA THR A 56 -5.93 16.61 17.57
C THR A 56 -4.82 16.53 16.54
N ALA A 57 -3.72 17.27 16.74
CA ALA A 57 -2.56 17.22 15.87
C ALA A 57 -1.94 15.81 15.79
N LEU A 58 -1.78 15.16 16.95
CA LEU A 58 -1.25 13.81 17.02
C LEU A 58 -2.18 12.80 16.37
N ALA A 59 -3.48 12.85 16.66
CA ALA A 59 -4.47 11.95 16.07
C ALA A 59 -4.44 12.01 14.53
N ARG A 60 -4.47 13.21 13.93
CA ARG A 60 -4.39 13.39 12.48
C ARG A 60 -3.08 12.85 11.89
N ALA A 61 -1.96 13.08 12.57
CA ALA A 61 -0.66 12.57 12.13
C ALA A 61 -0.62 11.03 12.17
N MET A 62 -1.22 10.42 13.20
CA MET A 62 -1.33 8.97 13.30
C MET A 62 -2.22 8.39 12.19
N ASP A 63 -3.34 9.03 11.87
CA ASP A 63 -4.22 8.58 10.78
C ASP A 63 -3.51 8.60 9.42
N VAL A 64 -2.77 9.68 9.13
CA VAL A 64 -1.97 9.78 7.91
C VAL A 64 -0.87 8.73 7.87
N ALA A 65 -0.15 8.52 8.99
CA ALA A 65 0.89 7.51 9.08
C ALA A 65 0.34 6.10 8.86
N ALA A 66 -0.78 5.77 9.50
CA ALA A 66 -1.43 4.47 9.36
C ALA A 66 -1.95 4.25 7.92
N SER A 67 -2.51 5.28 7.29
CA SER A 67 -2.91 5.23 5.88
C SER A 67 -1.72 5.01 4.94
N GLY A 68 -0.63 5.75 5.16
CA GLY A 68 0.62 5.58 4.41
C GLY A 68 1.18 4.16 4.54
N GLU A 69 1.20 3.61 5.75
CA GLU A 69 1.64 2.23 5.98
C GLU A 69 0.77 1.20 5.25
N ARG A 70 -0.57 1.39 5.21
CA ARG A 70 -1.47 0.53 4.44
C ARG A 70 -1.17 0.57 2.94
N VAL A 71 -0.91 1.75 2.38
CA VAL A 71 -0.52 1.91 0.97
C VAL A 71 0.82 1.24 0.68
N ASP A 72 1.82 1.47 1.52
CA ASP A 72 3.15 0.90 1.32
C ASP A 72 3.14 -0.62 1.45
N ARG A 73 2.38 -1.17 2.40
CA ARG A 73 2.16 -2.61 2.52
C ARG A 73 1.51 -3.18 1.26
N SER A 74 0.49 -2.51 0.75
CA SER A 74 -0.17 -2.92 -0.49
C SER A 74 0.83 -2.93 -1.66
N ARG A 75 1.66 -1.89 -1.82
CA ARG A 75 2.69 -1.86 -2.87
C ARG A 75 3.69 -3.01 -2.77
N ILE A 76 4.12 -3.36 -1.56
CA ILE A 76 5.02 -4.51 -1.33
C ILE A 76 4.34 -5.80 -1.76
N GLU A 77 3.06 -5.99 -1.41
CA GLU A 77 2.30 -7.16 -1.85
C GLU A 77 2.21 -7.26 -3.37
N MET A 78 2.01 -6.14 -4.08
CA MET A 78 2.00 -6.14 -5.54
C MET A 78 3.37 -6.50 -6.13
N ALA A 79 4.44 -5.90 -5.60
CA ALA A 79 5.79 -6.19 -6.05
C ALA A 79 6.16 -7.67 -5.81
N ARG A 80 5.71 -8.23 -4.68
CA ARG A 80 5.86 -9.66 -4.38
C ARG A 80 5.07 -10.52 -5.36
N GLY A 81 3.80 -10.18 -5.62
CA GLY A 81 2.96 -10.88 -6.60
C GLY A 81 3.62 -10.91 -7.99
N TYR A 82 4.16 -9.79 -8.45
CA TYR A 82 4.91 -9.72 -9.70
C TYR A 82 6.17 -10.60 -9.71
N ALA A 83 6.93 -10.62 -8.61
CA ALA A 83 8.15 -11.40 -8.49
C ALA A 83 7.87 -12.92 -8.49
N GLU A 84 6.79 -13.34 -7.84
CA GLU A 84 6.40 -14.74 -7.67
C GLU A 84 5.47 -15.28 -8.78
N ALA A 85 4.93 -14.40 -9.65
CA ALA A 85 4.06 -14.78 -10.74
C ALA A 85 4.75 -15.74 -11.74
N ARG A 86 4.02 -16.76 -12.17
CA ARG A 86 4.46 -17.76 -13.15
C ARG A 86 3.96 -17.49 -14.56
N GLU A 87 3.13 -16.45 -14.71
CA GLU A 87 2.55 -16.01 -15.96
C GLU A 87 3.49 -15.05 -16.70
N CYS A 88 3.16 -14.66 -17.93
CA CYS A 88 3.91 -13.65 -18.67
C CYS A 88 4.11 -12.36 -17.84
N ARG A 89 5.37 -12.01 -17.51
CA ARG A 89 5.68 -10.83 -16.68
C ARG A 89 5.12 -9.53 -17.25
N ARG A 90 5.20 -9.36 -18.57
CA ARG A 90 4.68 -8.16 -19.26
C ARG A 90 3.17 -8.03 -19.07
N ARG A 91 2.43 -9.13 -19.20
CA ARG A 91 0.97 -9.13 -19.02
C ARG A 91 0.60 -8.76 -17.59
N ASN A 92 1.30 -9.32 -16.60
CA ASN A 92 1.07 -8.99 -15.19
C ASN A 92 1.35 -7.50 -14.89
N LEU A 93 2.47 -6.96 -15.39
CA LEU A 93 2.81 -5.55 -15.21
C LEU A 93 1.81 -4.61 -15.88
N LEU A 94 1.37 -4.93 -17.10
CA LEU A 94 0.39 -4.11 -17.82
C LEU A 94 -0.98 -4.16 -17.14
N ALA A 95 -1.42 -5.34 -16.70
CA ALA A 95 -2.68 -5.47 -15.95
C ALA A 95 -2.68 -4.62 -14.68
N TYR A 96 -1.55 -4.50 -13.98
CA TYR A 96 -1.42 -3.60 -12.83
C TYR A 96 -1.71 -2.12 -13.18
N PHE A 97 -1.29 -1.67 -14.36
CA PHE A 97 -1.56 -0.32 -14.85
C PHE A 97 -2.91 -0.19 -15.58
N GLY A 98 -3.75 -1.23 -15.58
CA GLY A 98 -5.06 -1.23 -16.23
C GLY A 98 -5.01 -1.51 -17.73
N GLU A 99 -3.92 -2.08 -18.24
CA GLU A 99 -3.75 -2.48 -19.63
C GLU A 99 -3.89 -3.99 -19.80
N GLU A 100 -4.89 -4.43 -20.55
CA GLU A 100 -5.10 -5.85 -20.84
C GLU A 100 -4.37 -6.29 -22.10
N VAL A 101 -3.64 -7.41 -22.01
CA VAL A 101 -3.00 -8.05 -23.16
C VAL A 101 -3.44 -9.51 -23.22
N ALA A 102 -4.07 -9.88 -24.34
CA ALA A 102 -4.62 -11.22 -24.53
C ALA A 102 -3.53 -12.29 -24.67
N GLN A 103 -2.37 -11.95 -25.25
CA GLN A 103 -1.32 -12.91 -25.56
C GLN A 103 -0.07 -12.75 -24.68
N PRO A 104 0.63 -13.85 -24.34
CA PRO A 104 1.96 -13.80 -23.76
C PRO A 104 2.92 -13.00 -24.65
N CYS A 105 3.91 -12.34 -24.04
CA CYS A 105 4.77 -11.42 -24.77
C CYS A 105 5.89 -12.10 -25.58
N GLY A 106 6.16 -13.38 -25.31
CA GLY A 106 7.22 -14.16 -25.95
C GLY A 106 8.65 -13.73 -25.64
N ASN A 107 8.86 -12.70 -24.80
CA ASN A 107 10.17 -12.07 -24.58
C ASN A 107 10.45 -11.76 -23.11
N CYS A 108 9.88 -12.53 -22.18
CA CYS A 108 10.26 -12.52 -20.77
C CYS A 108 10.75 -13.90 -20.34
N ASP A 109 11.43 -13.96 -19.20
CA ASP A 109 11.91 -15.19 -18.56
C ASP A 109 10.79 -16.24 -18.40
N ASN A 110 9.62 -15.85 -17.88
CA ASN A 110 8.50 -16.79 -17.71
C ASN A 110 8.02 -17.35 -19.07
N CYS A 111 8.00 -16.54 -20.13
CA CYS A 111 7.66 -17.02 -21.48
C CYS A 111 8.73 -18.00 -22.02
N ALA A 112 10.01 -17.71 -21.77
CA ALA A 112 11.11 -18.56 -22.19
C ALA A 112 11.08 -19.93 -21.48
N GLU A 113 10.75 -19.97 -20.19
CA GLU A 113 10.62 -21.21 -19.42
C GLU A 113 9.44 -22.09 -19.90
N THR A 114 8.34 -21.47 -20.34
CA THR A 114 7.15 -22.20 -20.84
C THR A 114 7.23 -22.64 -22.29
N ALA A 115 8.25 -22.22 -23.05
CA ALA A 115 8.37 -22.56 -24.48
C ALA A 115 8.41 -24.08 -24.74
N ASP A 116 8.91 -24.87 -23.77
CA ASP A 116 9.04 -26.34 -23.84
C ASP A 116 8.02 -27.11 -22.98
N ARG A 117 7.08 -26.42 -22.31
CA ARG A 117 6.05 -27.08 -21.47
C ARG A 117 4.66 -26.55 -21.78
N PRO A 118 3.68 -27.41 -22.12
CA PRO A 118 2.29 -26.98 -22.15
C PRO A 118 1.93 -26.44 -20.78
N THR A 119 1.49 -25.18 -20.73
CA THR A 119 0.98 -24.55 -19.51
C THR A 119 -0.17 -25.39 -19.01
N PRO A 120 -0.06 -26.05 -17.83
CA PRO A 120 -1.22 -26.66 -17.23
C PRO A 120 -2.21 -25.54 -16.97
N VAL A 121 -3.41 -25.62 -17.53
CA VAL A 121 -4.52 -24.73 -17.18
C VAL A 121 -4.95 -25.14 -15.77
N ALA A 122 -4.19 -24.72 -14.76
CA ALA A 122 -4.56 -24.92 -13.37
C ALA A 122 -5.84 -24.13 -13.13
N ARG A 123 -6.88 -24.79 -12.62
CA ARG A 123 -8.11 -24.10 -12.26
C ARG A 123 -7.79 -23.06 -11.20
N PRO A 124 -8.24 -21.80 -11.38
CA PRO A 124 -8.03 -20.78 -10.39
C PRO A 124 -8.69 -21.17 -9.06
N ALA A 125 -8.05 -20.90 -7.92
CA ALA A 125 -8.65 -21.21 -6.62
C ALA A 125 -9.95 -20.42 -6.40
N VAL A 126 -9.97 -19.17 -6.86
CA VAL A 126 -11.16 -18.30 -6.95
C VAL A 126 -11.09 -17.55 -8.28
N PRO A 127 -12.18 -17.46 -9.07
CA PRO A 127 -12.17 -16.71 -10.32
C PRO A 127 -11.87 -15.22 -10.09
N VAL A 128 -11.19 -14.59 -11.05
CA VAL A 128 -11.04 -13.12 -11.11
C VAL A 128 -12.42 -12.46 -11.22
N ASP A 129 -12.53 -11.22 -10.73
CA ASP A 129 -13.76 -10.43 -10.64
C ASP A 129 -14.84 -11.01 -9.71
N THR A 130 -14.50 -12.03 -8.91
CA THR A 130 -15.41 -12.55 -7.89
C THR A 130 -15.47 -11.55 -6.72
N PRO A 131 -16.65 -11.03 -6.35
CA PRO A 131 -16.81 -10.26 -5.13
C PRO A 131 -16.70 -11.18 -3.91
N VAL A 132 -15.94 -10.74 -2.92
CA VAL A 132 -15.63 -11.50 -1.72
C VAL A 132 -15.72 -10.64 -0.47
N GLU A 133 -16.01 -11.27 0.66
CA GLU A 133 -15.96 -10.65 1.98
C GLU A 133 -14.94 -11.38 2.86
N HIS A 134 -14.04 -10.63 3.47
CA HIS A 134 -13.04 -11.15 4.40
C HIS A 134 -13.31 -10.65 5.82
N ARG A 135 -13.23 -11.55 6.80
CA ARG A 135 -13.55 -11.26 8.20
C ARG A 135 -12.81 -10.06 8.80
N GLU A 136 -11.57 -9.82 8.38
CA GLU A 136 -10.74 -8.72 8.86
C GLU A 136 -10.68 -7.53 7.89
N PHE A 137 -10.79 -7.78 6.59
CA PHE A 137 -10.49 -6.78 5.55
C PHE A 137 -11.74 -6.27 4.83
N GLY A 138 -12.91 -6.80 5.16
CA GLY A 138 -14.19 -6.36 4.61
C GLY A 138 -14.41 -6.82 3.19
N SER A 139 -15.14 -6.01 2.42
CA SER A 139 -15.48 -6.30 1.02
C SER A 139 -14.29 -6.07 0.10
N GLY A 140 -14.18 -6.93 -0.91
CA GLY A 140 -13.18 -6.79 -1.95
C GLY A 140 -13.52 -7.59 -3.20
N VAL A 141 -12.67 -7.46 -4.22
CA VAL A 141 -12.80 -8.17 -5.49
C VAL A 141 -11.51 -8.92 -5.78
N VAL A 142 -11.63 -10.16 -6.25
CA VAL A 142 -10.46 -10.97 -6.64
C VAL A 142 -9.84 -10.40 -7.91
N ILE A 143 -8.56 -10.04 -7.85
CA ILE A 143 -7.78 -9.53 -8.99
C ILE A 143 -6.88 -10.62 -9.59
N SER A 144 -6.37 -11.54 -8.76
CA SER A 144 -5.65 -12.73 -9.22
C SER A 144 -6.10 -13.95 -8.44
N GLY A 145 -6.32 -15.06 -9.14
CA GLY A 145 -6.88 -16.28 -8.59
C GLY A 145 -6.02 -17.50 -8.88
N GLU A 146 -4.74 -17.49 -8.56
CA GLU A 146 -3.85 -18.63 -8.80
C GLU A 146 -4.27 -19.90 -8.02
N SER A 147 -3.63 -21.04 -8.29
CA SER A 147 -4.02 -22.32 -7.68
C SER A 147 -3.68 -22.45 -6.19
N ASP A 148 -2.62 -21.76 -5.74
CA ASP A 148 -2.09 -21.81 -4.36
C ASP A 148 -2.36 -20.52 -3.57
N ARG A 149 -2.76 -19.44 -4.26
CA ARG A 149 -2.96 -18.10 -3.68
C ARG A 149 -4.04 -17.32 -4.42
N VAL A 150 -4.64 -16.36 -3.72
CA VAL A 150 -5.66 -15.46 -4.26
C VAL A 150 -5.32 -14.04 -3.82
N THR A 151 -5.21 -13.11 -4.77
CA THR A 151 -5.00 -11.69 -4.51
C THR A 151 -6.32 -10.96 -4.62
N VAL A 152 -6.73 -10.29 -3.54
CA VAL A 152 -7.96 -9.53 -3.43
C VAL A 152 -7.64 -8.05 -3.26
N LEU A 153 -8.35 -7.18 -3.98
CA LEU A 153 -8.39 -5.75 -3.73
C LEU A 153 -9.54 -5.45 -2.77
N PHE A 154 -9.20 -5.08 -1.54
CA PHE A 154 -10.15 -4.66 -0.52
C PHE A 154 -10.36 -3.15 -0.53
N ASP A 155 -11.59 -2.71 -0.34
CA ASP A 155 -11.99 -1.30 -0.44
C ASP A 155 -11.15 -0.38 0.48
N ASP A 156 -10.93 -0.81 1.73
CA ASP A 156 -10.23 -0.01 2.75
C ASP A 156 -8.76 -0.40 2.96
N TYR A 157 -8.34 -1.57 2.46
CA TYR A 157 -7.04 -2.18 2.80
C TYR A 157 -6.11 -2.39 1.61
N GLY A 158 -6.60 -2.13 0.38
CA GLY A 158 -5.83 -2.34 -0.84
C GLY A 158 -5.61 -3.82 -1.12
N TYR A 159 -4.48 -4.15 -1.74
CA TYR A 159 -4.15 -5.50 -2.17
C TYR A 159 -3.73 -6.39 -0.99
N ARG A 160 -4.27 -7.61 -0.96
CA ARG A 160 -3.88 -8.68 -0.03
C ARG A 160 -3.84 -10.03 -0.73
N THR A 161 -2.78 -10.77 -0.47
CA THR A 161 -2.54 -12.11 -1.00
C THR A 161 -2.85 -13.14 0.08
N LEU A 162 -3.81 -14.00 -0.21
CA LEU A 162 -4.33 -15.01 0.72
C LEU A 162 -3.98 -16.40 0.18
N SER A 163 -3.60 -17.32 1.06
CA SER A 163 -3.33 -18.71 0.66
C SER A 163 -4.62 -19.44 0.31
N ALA A 164 -4.64 -20.14 -0.83
CA ALA A 164 -5.79 -20.95 -1.26
C ALA A 164 -6.11 -22.07 -0.25
N ASP A 165 -5.09 -22.63 0.42
CA ASP A 165 -5.28 -23.65 1.44
C ASP A 165 -5.98 -23.09 2.67
N VAL A 166 -5.56 -21.92 3.13
CA VAL A 166 -6.19 -21.24 4.27
C VAL A 166 -7.64 -20.90 3.95
N ILE A 167 -7.93 -20.37 2.76
CA ILE A 167 -9.30 -20.06 2.32
C ILE A 167 -10.18 -21.32 2.39
N ARG A 168 -9.69 -22.45 1.86
CA ARG A 168 -10.43 -23.73 1.87
C ARG A 168 -10.68 -24.28 3.28
N GLN A 169 -9.71 -24.13 4.18
CA GLN A 169 -9.79 -24.71 5.53
C GLN A 169 -10.58 -23.84 6.52
N THR A 170 -10.50 -22.52 6.39
CA THR A 170 -10.97 -21.58 7.43
C THR A 170 -12.16 -20.72 7.02
N ARG A 171 -12.58 -20.78 5.74
CA ARG A 171 -13.63 -19.92 5.17
C ARG A 171 -13.43 -18.43 5.45
N VAL A 172 -12.17 -17.99 5.52
CA VAL A 172 -11.82 -16.57 5.76
C VAL A 172 -12.31 -15.64 4.64
N LEU A 173 -12.62 -16.20 3.46
CA LEU A 173 -13.25 -15.52 2.34
C LEU A 173 -14.60 -16.16 2.03
N GLU A 174 -15.66 -15.37 2.11
CA GLU A 174 -17.00 -15.76 1.65
C GLU A 174 -17.30 -15.11 0.30
N ARG A 175 -17.96 -15.85 -0.60
CA ARG A 175 -18.38 -15.34 -1.91
C ARG A 175 -19.75 -14.70 -1.75
N ARG A 176 -19.90 -13.48 -2.28
CA ARG A 176 -21.15 -12.75 -2.25
C ARG A 176 -22.00 -13.00 -3.49
#